data_AF-A0A969N8S6-F1
#
_entry.id   AF-A0A969N8S6-F1
#
_cell.length_a   1.000
_cell.length_b   1.000
_cell.length_c   1.000
_cell.angle_alpha   90.00
_cell.angle_beta   90.00
_cell.angle_gamma   90.00
#
_symmetry.space_group_name_H-M   'P 1'
#
loop_
_entity.id
_entity.type
_entity.pdbx_description
1 polymer ?
#
loop_
_entity_poly.entity_id
_entity_poly.type
_entity_poly.pdbx_seq_one_letter_code
_entity_poly.pdbx_strand_id
1 'polypeptide(L)'
;MVNLFMLSSESKFHKLTAQYHIGTGDFEGKYVDAASNEGYDNEGYSFFGEFLIPNSNFAIFSRYDNFKIYEATTSTTETIIAGLTYRFLKNKLLIDYQQTKIPGKTINYYEFAIEIAF
;
A
#
# COMPACT_ATOMS: atom_id res chain seq x y z
N MET A 1 10.77 -10.82 -4.78
CA MET A 1 9.39 -10.84 -4.24
C MET A 1 8.56 -11.78 -5.08
N VAL A 2 7.93 -12.79 -4.47
CA VAL A 2 7.02 -13.72 -5.15
C VAL A 2 5.63 -13.49 -4.56
N ASN A 3 4.66 -13.08 -5.39
CA ASN A 3 3.27 -12.98 -4.96
C ASN A 3 2.66 -14.38 -4.92
N LEU A 4 2.28 -14.84 -3.73
CA LEU A 4 1.73 -16.19 -3.55
C LEU A 4 0.22 -16.21 -3.80
N PHE A 5 -0.49 -15.12 -3.46
CA PHE A 5 -1.93 -15.03 -3.61
C PHE A 5 -2.40 -13.62 -3.96
N MET A 6 -3.34 -13.52 -4.91
CA MET A 6 -4.03 -12.28 -5.26
C MET A 6 -5.51 -12.56 -5.52
N LEU A 7 -6.38 -11.72 -4.97
CA LEU A 7 -7.81 -11.72 -5.23
C LEU A 7 -8.26 -10.30 -5.59
N SER A 8 -9.08 -10.16 -6.62
CA SER A 8 -9.62 -8.87 -7.03
C SER A 8 -11.11 -8.96 -7.37
N SER A 9 -11.84 -7.89 -7.06
CA SER A 9 -13.23 -7.70 -7.44
C SER A 9 -13.40 -6.30 -8.02
N GLU A 10 -14.00 -6.22 -9.20
CA GLU A 10 -14.28 -4.95 -9.88
C GLU A 10 -15.75 -4.89 -10.27
N SER A 11 -16.33 -3.70 -10.09
CA SER A 11 -17.66 -3.34 -10.56
C SER A 11 -17.68 -1.89 -11.02
N LYS A 12 -18.84 -1.42 -11.49
CA LYS A 12 -19.04 0.00 -11.82
C LYS A 12 -18.96 0.94 -10.61
N PHE A 13 -18.96 0.42 -9.38
CA PHE A 13 -18.94 1.23 -8.15
C PHE A 13 -17.72 0.98 -7.27
N HIS A 14 -16.98 -0.11 -7.50
CA HIS A 14 -15.85 -0.46 -6.66
C HIS A 14 -14.73 -1.17 -7.41
N LYS A 15 -13.51 -1.02 -6.91
CA LYS A 15 -12.37 -1.88 -7.20
C LYS A 15 -11.73 -2.29 -5.90
N LEU A 16 -11.66 -3.59 -5.66
CA LEU A 16 -11.08 -4.16 -4.46
C LEU A 16 -9.97 -5.12 -4.89
N THR A 17 -8.86 -5.10 -4.18
CA THR A 17 -7.75 -6.03 -4.41
C THR A 17 -7.11 -6.39 -3.09
N ALA A 18 -6.87 -7.68 -2.89
CA ALA A 18 -6.08 -8.20 -1.78
C ALA A 18 -4.87 -8.96 -2.36
N GLN A 19 -3.70 -8.75 -1.78
CA GLN A 19 -2.45 -9.42 -2.17
C GLN A 19 -1.78 -9.95 -0.91
N TYR A 20 -1.22 -11.15 -0.98
CA TYR A 20 -0.34 -11.70 0.04
C TYR A 20 0.95 -12.17 -0.62
N HIS A 21 2.08 -11.84 -0.01
CA HIS A 21 3.40 -12.18 -0.51
C HIS A 21 4.24 -12.79 0.60
N ILE A 22 5.22 -13.56 0.15
CA ILE A 22 6.33 -14.06 0.95
C ILE A 22 7.61 -13.83 0.15
N GLY A 23 8.72 -13.61 0.85
CA GLY A 23 10.00 -13.36 0.21
C GLY A 23 11.16 -13.41 1.18
N THR A 24 12.35 -13.30 0.62
CA THR A 24 13.61 -13.24 1.36
C THR A 24 14.39 -12.04 0.81
N GLY A 25 14.87 -11.18 1.71
CA GLY A 25 15.49 -9.91 1.37
C GLY A 25 14.52 -8.87 0.78
N ASP A 26 15.06 -7.71 0.48
CA ASP A 26 14.39 -6.60 -0.20
C ASP A 26 15.28 -6.01 -1.30
N PHE A 27 14.69 -5.15 -2.14
CA PHE A 27 15.41 -4.53 -3.25
C PHE A 27 16.35 -3.39 -2.81
N GLU A 28 16.13 -2.81 -1.62
CA GLU A 28 16.97 -1.72 -1.08
C GLU A 28 18.14 -2.26 -0.23
N GLY A 29 18.22 -3.57 -0.02
CA GLY A 29 19.25 -4.21 0.82
C GLY A 29 19.12 -3.90 2.30
N LYS A 30 17.93 -3.52 2.77
CA LYS A 30 17.63 -3.26 4.18
C LYS A 30 17.27 -4.53 4.96
N TYR A 31 16.74 -5.55 4.29
CA TYR A 31 16.31 -6.81 4.91
C TYR A 31 17.43 -7.85 4.79
N VAL A 32 18.61 -7.50 5.28
CA VAL A 32 19.80 -8.34 5.19
C VAL A 32 20.51 -8.36 6.54
N ASP A 33 20.95 -9.54 6.96
CA ASP A 33 21.82 -9.69 8.10
C ASP A 33 23.23 -9.19 7.77
N ALA A 34 23.68 -8.15 8.45
CA ALA A 34 24.98 -7.54 8.17
C ALA A 34 26.17 -8.47 8.46
N ALA A 35 26.01 -9.50 9.30
CA ALA A 35 27.06 -10.44 9.67
C ALA A 35 27.15 -11.62 8.70
N SER A 36 26.02 -12.22 8.33
CA SER A 36 25.99 -13.35 7.38
C SER A 36 25.81 -12.94 5.92
N ASN A 37 25.39 -11.70 5.67
CA ASN A 37 25.00 -11.18 4.36
C ASN A 37 23.83 -11.96 3.72
N GLU A 38 23.03 -12.64 4.55
CA GLU A 38 21.83 -13.36 4.14
C GLU A 38 20.59 -12.48 4.25
N GLY A 39 19.64 -12.64 3.33
CA GLY A 39 18.38 -11.89 3.36
C GLY A 39 17.45 -12.40 4.47
N TYR A 40 16.77 -11.48 5.15
CA TYR A 40 15.72 -11.84 6.11
C TYR A 40 14.45 -12.25 5.38
N ASP A 41 13.80 -13.29 5.89
CA ASP A 41 12.46 -13.67 5.44
C ASP A 41 11.46 -12.56 5.78
N ASN A 42 10.52 -12.35 4.89
CA ASN A 42 9.46 -11.37 5.03
C ASN A 42 8.14 -11.89 4.45
N GLU A 43 7.06 -11.45 5.07
CA GLU A 43 5.70 -11.71 4.61
C GLU A 43 4.84 -10.46 4.76
N GLY A 44 3.72 -10.44 4.06
CA GLY A 44 2.73 -9.42 4.33
C GLY A 44 1.55 -9.49 3.40
N TYR A 45 0.57 -8.65 3.71
CA TYR A 45 -0.59 -8.47 2.87
C TYR A 45 -0.91 -7.00 2.67
N SER A 46 -1.53 -6.74 1.52
CA SER A 46 -2.01 -5.43 1.13
C SER A 46 -3.46 -5.55 0.69
N PHE A 47 -4.30 -4.64 1.17
CA PHE A 47 -5.68 -4.45 0.73
C PHE A 47 -5.82 -3.08 0.08
N PHE A 48 -6.40 -3.05 -1.11
CA PHE A 48 -6.65 -1.83 -1.89
C PHE A 48 -8.14 -1.72 -2.15
N GLY A 49 -8.69 -0.54 -1.97
CA GLY A 49 -10.08 -0.23 -2.26
C GLY A 49 -10.23 1.11 -2.96
N GLU A 50 -11.05 1.16 -4.01
CA GLU A 50 -11.58 2.38 -4.62
C GLU A 50 -13.10 2.23 -4.67
N PHE A 51 -13.83 3.25 -4.23
CA PHE A 51 -15.29 3.32 -4.27
C PHE A 51 -15.72 4.61 -4.96
N LEU A 52 -16.46 4.47 -6.06
CA LEU A 52 -17.02 5.58 -6.81
C LEU A 52 -18.31 6.07 -6.15
N ILE A 53 -18.41 7.37 -5.92
CA ILE A 53 -19.62 7.98 -5.36
C ILE A 53 -20.64 8.15 -6.50
N PRO A 54 -21.81 7.47 -6.46
CA PRO A 54 -22.78 7.51 -7.55
C PRO A 54 -23.22 8.94 -7.89
N ASN A 55 -23.41 9.20 -9.18
CA ASN A 55 -23.83 10.51 -9.71
C ASN A 55 -22.85 11.66 -9.39
N SER A 56 -21.56 11.34 -9.20
CA SER A 56 -20.51 12.33 -8.99
C SER A 56 -19.21 11.91 -9.68
N ASN A 57 -18.26 12.84 -9.77
CA ASN A 57 -16.91 12.54 -10.25
C ASN A 57 -15.94 12.19 -9.12
N PHE A 58 -16.44 11.99 -7.90
CA PHE A 58 -15.63 11.69 -6.74
C PHE A 58 -15.49 10.19 -6.52
N ALA A 59 -14.32 9.78 -6.01
CA ALA A 59 -14.11 8.43 -5.50
C ALA A 59 -13.31 8.50 -4.20
N ILE A 60 -13.63 7.63 -3.26
CA ILE A 60 -12.82 7.42 -2.05
C ILE A 60 -11.92 6.22 -2.32
N PHE A 61 -10.66 6.30 -1.89
CA PHE A 61 -9.78 5.17 -1.96
C PHE A 61 -9.09 4.94 -0.62
N SER A 62 -8.68 3.69 -0.41
CA SER A 62 -7.83 3.32 0.70
C SER A 62 -6.88 2.20 0.33
N ARG A 63 -5.77 2.15 1.05
CA ARG A 63 -4.82 1.06 1.05
C ARG A 63 -4.46 0.74 2.49
N TYR A 64 -4.45 -0.53 2.84
CA TYR A 64 -3.88 -1.01 4.09
C TYR A 64 -2.79 -2.02 3.79
N ASP A 65 -1.66 -1.87 4.43
CA ASP A 65 -0.53 -2.78 4.34
C ASP A 65 -0.13 -3.26 5.73
N ASN A 66 0.18 -4.56 5.86
CA ASN A 66 0.84 -5.14 7.02
C ASN A 66 2.00 -6.01 6.53
N PHE A 67 3.22 -5.62 6.90
CA PHE A 67 4.44 -6.32 6.51
C PHE A 67 5.22 -6.72 7.76
N LYS A 68 5.74 -7.95 7.76
CA LYS A 68 6.62 -8.48 8.80
C LYS A 68 7.96 -8.87 8.23
N ILE A 69 9.00 -8.66 9.02
CA ILE A 69 10.37 -9.06 8.72
C ILE A 69 10.85 -9.93 9.88
N TYR A 70 11.38 -11.10 9.57
CA TYR A 70 11.84 -12.09 10.54
C TYR A 70 13.36 -11.95 10.75
N GLU A 71 13.72 -10.97 11.58
CA GLU A 71 15.09 -10.75 12.07
C GLU A 71 15.29 -11.50 13.41
N ALA A 72 16.26 -11.06 14.23
CA ALA A 72 16.41 -11.52 15.62
C ALA A 72 15.15 -11.24 16.48
N THR A 73 14.42 -10.17 16.16
CA THR A 73 13.08 -9.88 16.69
C THR A 73 12.20 -9.47 15.53
N THR A 74 11.00 -10.04 15.44
CA THR A 74 10.08 -9.74 14.34
C THR A 74 9.68 -8.26 14.37
N SER A 75 10.00 -7.56 13.29
CA SER A 75 9.58 -6.18 13.06
C SER A 75 8.30 -6.18 12.23
N THR A 76 7.33 -5.34 12.59
CA THR A 76 6.08 -5.18 11.83
C THR A 76 5.92 -3.72 11.42
N THR A 77 5.62 -3.51 10.13
CA THR A 77 5.24 -2.22 9.57
C THR A 77 3.79 -2.26 9.15
N GLU A 78 3.01 -1.29 9.62
CA GLU A 78 1.62 -1.09 9.22
C GLU A 78 1.48 0.24 8.52
N THR A 79 0.91 0.26 7.31
CA THR A 79 0.60 1.50 6.61
C THR A 79 -0.88 1.55 6.28
N ILE A 80 -1.52 2.69 6.54
CA ILE A 80 -2.83 3.02 5.99
C ILE A 80 -2.72 4.29 5.16
N ILE A 81 -3.26 4.25 3.95
CA ILE A 81 -3.44 5.40 3.06
C ILE A 81 -4.93 5.52 2.82
N ALA A 82 -5.50 6.71 2.96
CA ALA A 82 -6.89 6.97 2.64
C ALA A 82 -7.05 8.36 2.05
N GLY A 83 -7.85 8.46 1.00
CA GLY A 83 -7.96 9.70 0.26
C GLY A 83 -9.22 9.82 -0.58
N LEU A 84 -9.34 10.98 -1.20
CA LEU A 84 -10.39 11.35 -2.12
C LEU A 84 -9.76 11.66 -3.48
N THR A 85 -10.40 11.20 -4.54
CA THR A 85 -10.07 11.62 -5.90
C THR A 85 -11.25 12.34 -6.54
N TYR A 86 -10.94 13.24 -7.46
CA TYR A 86 -11.93 13.93 -8.30
C TYR A 86 -11.49 13.85 -9.76
N ARG A 87 -12.35 13.29 -10.61
CA ARG A 87 -12.09 13.19 -12.06
C ARG A 87 -12.67 14.38 -12.81
N PHE A 88 -11.91 14.93 -13.74
CA PHE A 88 -12.37 16.01 -14.61
C PHE A 88 -11.73 15.87 -15.98
N LEU A 89 -12.55 15.85 -17.03
CA LEU A 89 -12.10 15.49 -18.38
C LEU A 89 -11.37 14.13 -18.33
N LYS A 90 -10.12 14.05 -18.80
CA LYS A 90 -9.25 12.88 -18.69
C LYS A 90 -8.30 12.92 -17.49
N ASN A 91 -8.36 13.99 -16.70
CA ASN A 91 -7.45 14.25 -15.59
C ASN A 91 -8.05 13.79 -14.25
N LYS A 92 -7.21 13.66 -13.25
CA LYS A 92 -7.61 13.28 -11.90
C LYS A 92 -6.85 14.10 -10.87
N LEU A 93 -7.57 14.67 -9.93
CA LEU A 93 -7.02 15.25 -8.70
C LEU A 93 -7.11 14.22 -7.58
N LEU A 94 -6.10 14.19 -6.71
CA LEU A 94 -6.04 13.31 -5.56
C LEU A 94 -5.57 14.09 -4.33
N ILE A 95 -6.22 13.83 -3.20
CA ILE A 95 -5.74 14.23 -1.87
C ILE A 95 -5.77 13.00 -0.99
N ASP A 96 -4.75 12.79 -0.17
CA ASP A 96 -4.74 11.69 0.79
C ASP A 96 -3.96 11.98 2.06
N TYR A 97 -4.18 11.09 3.02
CA TYR A 97 -3.45 10.98 4.25
C TYR A 97 -2.86 9.58 4.34
N GLN A 98 -1.58 9.52 4.68
CA GLN A 98 -0.87 8.29 4.96
C GLN A 98 -0.40 8.29 6.42
N GLN A 99 -0.63 7.17 7.10
CA GLN A 99 -0.01 6.86 8.39
C GLN A 99 0.78 5.56 8.28
N THR A 100 2.03 5.59 8.73
CA THR A 100 2.90 4.42 8.80
C THR A 100 3.38 4.23 10.23
N LYS A 101 3.11 3.06 10.79
CA LYS A 101 3.59 2.62 12.10
C LYS A 101 4.72 1.62 11.90
N ILE A 102 5.85 1.91 12.52
CA ILE A 102 7.00 1.02 12.65
C ILE A 102 7.33 0.89 14.15
N PRO A 103 8.15 -0.09 14.58
CA PRO A 103 8.47 -0.25 16.00
C PRO A 103 8.94 1.06 16.64
N GLY A 104 8.21 1.52 17.66
CA GLY A 104 8.53 2.74 18.42
C GLY A 104 8.26 4.07 17.71
N LYS A 105 7.68 4.10 16.49
CA LYS A 105 7.47 5.35 15.74
C LYS A 105 6.23 5.32 14.86
N THR A 106 5.52 6.44 14.83
CA THR A 106 4.44 6.73 13.88
C THR A 106 4.86 7.88 12.98
N ILE A 107 4.68 7.72 11.67
CA ILE A 107 4.99 8.70 10.63
C ILE A 107 3.71 9.04 9.88
N ASN A 108 3.50 10.32 9.57
CA ASN A 108 2.29 10.81 8.93
C ASN A 108 2.66 11.67 7.72
N TYR A 109 1.93 11.52 6.61
CA TYR A 109 2.05 12.34 5.40
C TYR A 109 0.68 12.79 4.92
N TYR A 110 0.66 13.94 4.26
CA TYR A 110 -0.49 14.42 3.50
C TYR A 110 0.00 14.65 2.07
N GLU A 111 -0.73 14.12 1.09
CA GLU A 111 -0.40 14.27 -0.31
C GLU A 111 -1.51 15.03 -1.05
N PHE A 112 -1.08 15.85 -2.01
CA PHE A 112 -1.93 16.46 -3.02
C PHE A 112 -1.26 16.24 -4.38
N ALA A 113 -1.96 15.57 -5.29
CA ALA A 113 -1.43 15.19 -6.59
C ALA A 113 -2.43 15.48 -7.71
N ILE A 114 -1.90 15.77 -8.90
CA ILE A 114 -2.68 15.90 -10.13
C ILE A 114 -2.09 14.97 -11.20
N GLU A 115 -2.93 14.12 -11.75
CA GLU A 115 -2.62 13.25 -12.88
C GLU A 115 -3.17 13.92 -14.15
N ILE A 116 -2.27 14.30 -15.05
CA ILE A 116 -2.59 14.91 -16.35
C ILE A 116 -2.44 13.84 -17.43
N ALA A 117 -3.52 13.57 -18.16
CA ALA A 117 -3.50 12.66 -19.30
C ALA A 117 -3.53 13.45 -20.61
N PHE A 118 -2.54 13.21 -21.48
CA PHE A 118 -2.43 13.79 -22.82
C PHE A 118 -3.09 12.89 -23.88
#